data_AF-A0A6M0S602-F1
#
_entry.id   AF-A0A6M0S602-F1
#
_cell.length_a   1.000
_cell.length_b   1.000
_cell.length_c   1.000
_cell.angle_alpha   90.00
_cell.angle_beta   90.00
_cell.angle_gamma   90.00
#
_symmetry.space_group_name_H-M   'P 1'
#
loop_
_entity.id
_entity.type
_entity.pdbx_description
1 polymer ?
#
loop_
_entity_poly.entity_id
_entity_poly.type
_entity_poly.pdbx_seq_one_letter_code
_entity_poly.pdbx_strand_id
1 'polypeptide(L)'
;MSTLSAQPRDTLQKACHIQQDEILELNVPEQAWQIRSGTVALCRVVDGILHCFFTAHEGEVIFGVSAKDSGMIAIAIEPAVITAIP
;
A
#
# COMPACT_ATOMS: atom_id res chain seq x y z
N MET A 1 -40.45 11.98 -8.59
CA MET A 1 -39.48 11.99 -7.48
C MET A 1 -38.98 10.57 -7.29
N SER A 2 -37.83 10.24 -7.90
CA SER A 2 -37.22 8.91 -7.77
C SER A 2 -36.14 9.00 -6.71
N THR A 3 -36.34 8.32 -5.58
CA THR A 3 -35.31 8.18 -4.54
C THR A 3 -34.24 7.23 -5.05
N LEU A 4 -33.10 7.78 -5.46
CA LEU A 4 -31.87 7.03 -5.66
C LEU A 4 -31.42 6.52 -4.29
N SER A 5 -31.72 5.24 -4.03
CA SER A 5 -31.13 4.51 -2.92
C SER A 5 -29.64 4.30 -3.26
N ALA A 6 -28.77 5.12 -2.68
CA ALA A 6 -27.34 4.87 -2.71
C ALA A 6 -27.08 3.61 -1.88
N GLN A 7 -26.95 2.46 -2.54
CA GLN A 7 -26.37 1.28 -1.90
C GLN A 7 -25.00 1.66 -1.34
N PRO A 8 -24.67 1.30 -0.09
CA PRO A 8 -23.32 1.45 0.42
C PRO A 8 -22.40 0.66 -0.51
N ARG A 9 -21.45 1.33 -1.14
CA ARG A 9 -20.33 0.64 -1.81
C ARG A 9 -19.48 0.03 -0.70
N ASP A 10 -19.89 -1.13 -0.20
CA ASP A 10 -19.04 -2.06 0.53
C ASP A 10 -18.03 -2.66 -0.45
N THR A 11 -17.14 -1.82 -0.98
CA THR A 11 -15.80 -2.28 -1.34
C THR A 11 -15.02 -2.12 -0.04
N LEU A 12 -15.04 -3.16 0.79
CA LEU A 12 -14.23 -3.24 2.00
C LEU A 12 -12.78 -2.91 1.59
N GLN A 13 -12.36 -1.66 1.79
CA GLN A 13 -10.96 -1.26 1.74
C GLN A 13 -10.29 -2.06 2.85
N LYS A 14 -9.77 -3.24 2.51
CA LYS A 14 -9.17 -4.12 3.49
C LYS A 14 -7.87 -3.45 3.92
N ALA A 15 -7.90 -2.85 5.09
CA ALA A 15 -6.73 -2.29 5.72
C ALA A 15 -5.76 -3.43 6.06
N CYS A 16 -4.54 -3.34 5.56
CA CYS A 16 -3.42 -4.16 5.94
C CYS A 16 -2.79 -3.53 7.18
N HIS A 17 -2.87 -4.24 8.31
CA HIS A 17 -2.12 -3.91 9.51
C HIS A 17 -0.81 -4.68 9.46
N ILE A 18 0.31 -3.96 9.46
CA ILE A 18 1.64 -4.56 9.44
C ILE A 18 2.42 -4.14 10.68
N GLN A 19 3.10 -5.11 11.30
CA GLN A 19 3.97 -4.87 12.45
C GLN A 19 5.32 -4.32 12.01
N GLN A 20 6.09 -3.79 12.95
CA GLN A 20 7.48 -3.39 12.69
C GLN A 20 8.26 -4.56 12.06
N ASP A 21 9.05 -4.23 11.04
CA ASP A 21 9.84 -5.13 10.20
C ASP A 21 9.02 -6.11 9.33
N GLU A 22 7.69 -6.05 9.37
CA GLU A 22 6.83 -6.85 8.50
C GLU A 22 6.81 -6.30 7.07
N ILE A 23 6.73 -7.21 6.10
CA ILE A 23 6.77 -6.92 4.68
C ILE A 23 5.36 -7.05 4.09
N LEU A 24 4.93 -6.02 3.37
CA LEU A 24 3.72 -6.04 2.55
C LEU A 24 4.10 -5.94 1.06
N GLU A 25 3.65 -6.89 0.26
CA GLU A 25 3.80 -6.82 -1.19
C GLU A 25 2.77 -5.85 -1.79
N LEU A 26 3.26 -4.88 -2.57
CA LEU A 26 2.45 -3.89 -3.28
C LEU A 26 2.37 -4.21 -4.79
N ASN A 27 2.29 -5.49 -5.13
CA ASN A 27 2.46 -6.02 -6.50
C ASN A 27 1.18 -5.98 -7.36
N VAL A 28 0.19 -5.17 -6.97
CA VAL A 28 -1.07 -5.06 -7.72
C VAL A 28 -0.92 -3.96 -8.79
N PRO A 29 -1.01 -4.28 -10.09
CA PRO A 29 -0.92 -3.27 -11.15
C PRO A 29 -1.99 -2.20 -11.00
N GLU A 30 -1.63 -0.95 -11.29
CA GLU A 30 -2.54 0.21 -11.29
C GLU A 30 -3.20 0.50 -9.91
N GLN A 31 -2.74 -0.16 -8.85
CA GLN A 31 -3.23 0.03 -7.49
C GLN A 31 -2.44 1.12 -6.77
N ALA A 32 -3.16 2.11 -6.25
CA ALA A 32 -2.62 3.07 -5.30
C ALA A 32 -2.85 2.58 -3.86
N TRP A 33 -1.95 2.96 -2.95
CA TRP A 33 -2.01 2.58 -1.54
C TRP A 33 -1.88 3.83 -0.67
N GLN A 34 -2.75 3.99 0.32
CA GLN A 34 -2.66 5.07 1.30
C GLN A 34 -2.09 4.55 2.61
N ILE A 35 -1.12 5.28 3.17
CA ILE A 35 -0.69 5.07 4.56
C ILE A 35 -1.70 5.74 5.49
N ARG A 36 -2.42 4.95 6.26
CA ARG A 36 -3.45 5.40 7.19
C ARG A 36 -2.88 5.74 8.57
N SER A 37 -1.76 5.13 8.95
CA SER A 37 -0.99 5.44 10.15
C SER A 37 0.40 4.80 10.08
N GLY A 38 1.34 5.35 10.85
CA GLY A 38 2.70 4.84 10.97
C GLY A 38 3.60 5.21 9.78
N THR A 39 4.73 4.52 9.68
CA THR A 39 5.78 4.80 8.68
C THR A 39 6.27 3.51 8.05
N VAL A 40 6.44 3.52 6.72
CA VAL A 40 7.01 2.40 5.97
C VAL A 40 8.19 2.82 5.10
N ALA A 41 9.14 1.92 4.92
CA ALA A 41 10.17 2.02 3.88
C ALA A 41 9.67 1.31 2.62
N LEU A 42 9.86 1.94 1.47
CA LEU A 42 9.47 1.39 0.18
C LEU A 42 10.69 0.92 -0.58
N CYS A 43 10.64 -0.36 -0.90
CA CYS A 43 11.80 -1.10 -1.37
C CYS A 43 11.43 -1.98 -2.56
N ARG A 44 12.46 -2.39 -3.29
CA ARG A 44 12.39 -3.34 -4.41
C ARG A 44 13.49 -4.35 -4.24
N VAL A 45 13.21 -5.58 -4.59
CA VAL A 45 14.24 -6.61 -4.71
C VAL A 45 14.71 -6.63 -6.16
N VAL A 46 15.99 -6.34 -6.39
CA VAL A 46 16.64 -6.38 -7.70
C VAL A 46 17.83 -7.32 -7.59
N ASP A 47 17.86 -8.37 -8.41
CA ASP A 47 18.92 -9.39 -8.40
C ASP A 47 19.19 -10.01 -7.01
N GLY A 48 18.12 -10.18 -6.21
CA GLY A 48 18.20 -10.71 -4.84
C GLY A 48 18.64 -9.71 -3.77
N ILE A 49 18.90 -8.45 -4.14
CA ILE A 49 19.31 -7.38 -3.23
C ILE A 49 18.11 -6.48 -2.93
N LEU A 50 17.90 -6.18 -1.65
CA LEU A 50 16.89 -5.23 -1.19
C LEU A 50 17.40 -3.79 -1.37
N HIS A 51 16.72 -3.02 -2.20
CA HIS A 51 16.97 -1.59 -2.38
C HIS A 51 15.77 -0.81 -1.83
N CYS A 52 16.00 0.05 -0.84
CA CYS A 52 14.97 0.95 -0.29
C CYS A 52 15.22 2.37 -0.79
N PHE A 53 14.18 3.03 -1.31
CA PHE A 53 14.34 4.28 -2.06
C PHE A 53 13.64 5.47 -1.42
N PHE A 54 12.54 5.24 -0.71
CA PHE A 54 11.77 6.29 -0.05
C PHE A 54 11.07 5.76 1.19
N THR A 55 10.81 6.64 2.15
CA THR A 55 9.95 6.37 3.29
C THR A 55 8.60 7.05 3.04
N ALA A 56 7.51 6.35 3.35
CA ALA A 56 6.17 6.89 3.32
C ALA A 56 5.58 6.95 4.73
N HIS A 57 4.95 8.07 5.06
CA HIS A 57 4.35 8.40 6.35
C HIS A 57 2.82 8.49 6.26
N GLU A 58 2.17 8.58 7.41
CA GLU A 58 0.73 8.81 7.52
C GLU A 58 0.24 9.93 6.60
N GLY A 59 -0.81 9.63 5.84
CA GLY A 59 -1.44 10.54 4.88
C GLY A 59 -0.89 10.45 3.47
N GLU A 60 0.29 9.87 3.28
CA GLU A 60 0.90 9.74 1.95
C GLU A 60 0.26 8.62 1.12
N VAL A 61 0.31 8.81 -0.20
CA VAL A 61 -0.22 7.87 -1.19
C VAL A 61 0.93 7.36 -2.06
N ILE A 62 1.00 6.04 -2.19
CA ILE A 62 2.00 5.31 -2.95
C ILE A 62 1.34 4.81 -4.22
N PHE A 63 1.86 5.21 -5.37
CA PHE A 63 1.46 4.65 -6.65
C PHE A 63 2.43 3.54 -7.04
N GLY A 64 1.94 2.30 -7.05
CA GLY A 64 2.73 1.16 -7.49
C GLY A 64 2.99 1.25 -8.98
N VAL A 65 4.20 1.67 -9.37
CA VAL A 65 4.67 1.49 -10.75
C VAL A 65 5.07 0.03 -10.89
N SER A 66 4.10 -0.84 -11.18
CA SER A 66 4.35 -2.25 -11.45
C SER A 66 5.20 -2.36 -12.71
N ALA A 67 6.52 -2.45 -12.54
CA ALA A 67 7.39 -2.96 -13.57
C ALA A 67 7.26 -4.49 -13.50
N LYS A 68 6.91 -5.08 -14.64
CA LYS A 68 6.49 -6.48 -14.83
C LYS A 68 7.37 -7.53 -14.12
N ASP A 69 8.63 -7.19 -13.86
CA ASP A 69 9.66 -8.08 -13.34
C ASP A 69 10.30 -7.61 -12.01
N SER A 70 9.79 -6.54 -11.39
CA SER A 70 10.35 -6.04 -10.12
C SER A 70 9.26 -5.58 -9.16
N GLY A 71 8.91 -6.46 -8.23
CA GLY A 71 7.89 -6.19 -7.23
C GLY A 71 8.26 -5.06 -6.28
N MET A 72 7.29 -4.24 -5.91
CA MET A 72 7.44 -3.22 -4.88
C MET A 72 6.98 -3.81 -3.54
N ILE A 73 7.75 -3.59 -2.49
CA ILE A 73 7.39 -4.00 -1.13
C ILE A 73 7.43 -2.78 -0.19
N ALA A 74 6.52 -2.78 0.77
CA ALA A 74 6.58 -1.89 1.93
C ALA A 74 7.07 -2.68 3.14
N ILE A 75 8.01 -2.10 3.89
CA ILE A 75 8.51 -2.64 5.15
C ILE A 75 8.13 -1.66 6.24
N ALA A 76 7.39 -2.10 7.27
CA ALA A 76 7.02 -1.22 8.36
C ALA A 76 8.23 -0.85 9.22
N ILE A 77 8.53 0.45 9.34
CA ILE A 77 9.55 0.96 10.26
C ILE A 77 9.00 0.94 11.70
N GLU A 78 7.70 1.18 11.81
CA GLU A 78 6.89 1.07 13.01
C GLU A 78 5.54 0.46 12.61
N PRO A 79 4.71 0.00 13.56
CA PRO A 79 3.40 -0.54 13.24
C PRO A 79 2.59 0.41 12.35
N ALA A 80 2.17 -0.07 11.17
CA ALA A 80 1.56 0.74 10.15
C ALA A 80 0.25 0.14 9.64
N VAL A 81 -0.62 1.01 9.14
CA VAL A 81 -1.89 0.63 8.51
C VAL A 81 -1.91 1.16 7.09
N ILE A 82 -2.14 0.27 6.13
CA ILE A 82 -2.11 0.60 4.70
C ILE A 82 -3.41 0.14 4.05
N THR A 83 -4.02 0.98 3.22
CA THR A 83 -5.25 0.64 2.50
C THR A 83 -5.08 0.81 1.01
N ALA A 84 -5.55 -0.17 0.23
CA ALA A 84 -5.72 -0.04 -1.21
C ALA A 84 -6.78 1.02 -1.54
N ILE A 85 -6.48 1.91 -2.51
CA ILE A 85 -7.40 2.93 -3.03
C ILE A 85 -7.95 2.47 -4.39
N PRO A 86 -9.26 2.30 -4.56
CA PRO A 86 -9.86 1.85 -5.82
C PRO A 86 -9.72 2.86 -6.96
#